data_AF-A0A0G4I1T5-F1
#
_entry.id   AF-A0A0G4I1T5-F1
#
_cell.length_a   1.000
_cell.length_b   1.000
_cell.length_c   1.000
_cell.angle_alpha   90.00
_cell.angle_beta   90.00
_cell.angle_gamma   90.00
#
_symmetry.space_group_name_H-M   'P 1'
#
loop_
_entity.id
_entity.type
_entity.pdbx_description
1 polymer ?
#
loop_
_entity_poly.entity_id
_entity_poly.type
_entity_poly.pdbx_seq_one_letter_code
_entity_poly.pdbx_strand_id
1 'polypeptide(L)'
;MASKGGRVQRDPISAAELNLGVPLVDIGVNLLSRQFGKDALEVIERSRVAGVSTLVLTACSLRDARGLQDEFVSHGEVHGVRLVQTVGVHPHNAKQWSDETRKDLRSLLRLPGVAAVGECGLDYDRNFSPPELQRKCFRDQVDIANESGLPLLLHVRGPPGAEEECYRDFVEILKAKETDVRACVHCFTGSAEQAKLLLSKIPDLYFGITGWICDERRGGEDLALVARDVIPRNRMMIETDAPFLLPRLQHKALKGRRRNEPAFLPLIAEKLAQTMKVSAQDLALLTTSNARRFFSLDAPPRCQEHQPQQKGSLKQEGVKSLEDSQQQESKEGRESLTLERGEDPGPLCSATAAEGQTVGPGSE
;
A
#
# COMPACT_ATOMS: atom_id res chain seq x y z
N MET A 1 -29.82 3.74 -40.97
CA MET A 1 -29.14 2.91 -39.95
C MET A 1 -27.73 2.63 -40.43
N ALA A 2 -26.72 3.28 -39.86
CA ALA A 2 -25.32 3.01 -40.14
C ALA A 2 -24.61 2.81 -38.80
N SER A 3 -24.26 1.55 -38.50
CA SER A 3 -23.53 1.21 -37.29
C SER A 3 -22.14 1.84 -37.36
N LYS A 4 -21.86 2.79 -36.47
CA LYS A 4 -20.50 3.28 -36.22
C LYS A 4 -19.72 2.16 -35.56
N GLY A 5 -18.91 1.46 -36.35
CA GLY A 5 -17.93 0.50 -35.85
C GLY A 5 -16.98 1.19 -34.88
N GLY A 6 -16.96 0.73 -33.63
CA GLY A 6 -15.96 1.12 -32.65
C GLY A 6 -14.58 0.72 -33.17
N ARG A 7 -13.71 1.71 -33.39
CA ARG A 7 -12.28 1.47 -33.57
C ARG A 7 -11.75 0.94 -32.25
N VAL A 8 -11.60 -0.37 -32.12
CA VAL A 8 -10.66 -0.96 -31.17
C VAL A 8 -9.29 -0.41 -31.57
N GLN A 9 -8.74 0.51 -30.77
CA GLN A 9 -7.34 0.89 -30.89
C GLN A 9 -6.54 -0.40 -30.72
N ARG A 10 -5.97 -0.90 -31.82
CA ARG A 10 -5.03 -2.02 -31.76
C ARG A 10 -3.79 -1.48 -31.05
N ASP A 11 -3.53 -2.01 -29.86
CA ASP A 11 -2.29 -1.76 -29.16
C ASP A 11 -1.13 -2.10 -30.09
N PRO A 12 -0.22 -1.15 -30.38
CA PRO A 12 0.77 -1.31 -31.44
C PRO A 12 1.82 -2.40 -31.14
N ILE A 13 1.83 -2.94 -29.92
CA ILE A 13 2.67 -4.04 -29.44
C ILE A 13 1.88 -4.88 -28.44
N SER A 14 1.89 -6.20 -28.61
CA SER A 14 1.31 -7.11 -27.63
C SER A 14 2.18 -7.18 -26.39
N ALA A 15 1.58 -7.24 -25.20
CA ALA A 15 2.28 -7.44 -23.93
C ALA A 15 3.22 -8.66 -23.95
N ALA A 16 3.01 -9.62 -24.86
CA ALA A 16 3.82 -10.83 -24.99
C ALA A 16 5.25 -10.51 -25.43
N GLU A 17 5.46 -9.42 -26.18
CA GLU A 17 6.79 -8.99 -26.61
C GLU A 17 7.64 -8.42 -25.46
N LEU A 18 7.03 -8.09 -24.32
CA LEU A 18 7.72 -7.62 -23.12
C LEU A 18 8.14 -8.78 -22.20
N ASN A 19 7.68 -10.00 -22.47
CA ASN A 19 7.87 -11.12 -21.58
C ASN A 19 9.34 -11.59 -21.61
N LEU A 20 9.99 -11.58 -20.44
CA LEU A 20 11.40 -11.99 -20.28
C LEU A 20 11.59 -13.51 -20.26
N GLY A 21 10.52 -14.30 -20.34
CA GLY A 21 10.54 -15.76 -20.27
C GLY A 21 10.68 -16.34 -18.86
N VAL A 22 10.67 -15.48 -17.84
CA VAL A 22 10.73 -15.84 -16.41
C VAL A 22 9.68 -15.04 -15.64
N PRO A 23 9.13 -15.58 -14.53
CA PRO A 23 8.10 -14.90 -13.76
C PRO A 23 8.63 -13.62 -13.11
N LEU A 24 7.78 -12.60 -13.05
CA LEU A 24 7.99 -11.36 -12.32
C LEU A 24 6.95 -11.16 -11.20
N VAL A 25 7.34 -10.38 -10.19
CA VAL A 25 6.47 -9.88 -9.11
C VAL A 25 6.51 -8.36 -9.13
N ASP A 26 5.35 -7.72 -9.29
CA ASP A 26 5.22 -6.28 -9.08
C ASP A 26 4.88 -6.03 -7.61
N ILE A 27 5.78 -5.38 -6.87
CA ILE A 27 5.62 -5.19 -5.43
C ILE A 27 4.72 -3.99 -5.04
N GLY A 28 4.26 -3.20 -6.01
CA GLY A 28 3.49 -1.99 -5.75
C GLY A 28 2.57 -1.62 -6.91
N VAL A 29 1.28 -1.93 -6.79
CA VAL A 29 0.24 -1.61 -7.78
C VAL A 29 -0.98 -0.98 -7.12
N ASN A 30 -1.31 0.24 -7.52
CA ASN A 30 -2.47 0.99 -7.03
C ASN A 30 -3.72 0.66 -7.87
N LEU A 31 -4.16 -0.61 -7.87
CA LEU A 31 -5.18 -1.11 -8.81
C LEU A 31 -6.56 -0.45 -8.64
N LEU A 32 -6.93 -0.03 -7.44
CA LEU A 32 -8.16 0.74 -7.19
C LEU A 32 -8.09 2.21 -7.64
N SER A 33 -6.97 2.65 -8.21
CA SER A 33 -6.91 3.97 -8.80
C SER A 33 -8.02 4.13 -9.83
N ARG A 34 -8.72 5.27 -9.78
CA ARG A 34 -9.80 5.60 -10.73
C ARG A 34 -9.38 5.47 -12.19
N GLN A 35 -8.07 5.57 -12.47
CA GLN A 35 -7.53 5.40 -13.81
C GLN A 35 -7.73 3.98 -14.36
N PHE A 36 -7.89 2.95 -13.51
CA PHE A 36 -8.15 1.56 -13.90
C PHE A 36 -9.60 1.12 -13.76
N GLY A 37 -10.50 1.99 -13.26
CA GLY A 37 -11.87 1.61 -12.91
C GLY A 37 -12.73 1.08 -14.05
N LYS A 38 -12.27 1.13 -15.31
CA LYS A 38 -12.97 0.58 -16.47
C LYS A 38 -12.30 -0.66 -17.07
N ASP A 39 -11.07 -0.96 -16.70
CA ASP A 39 -10.24 -1.97 -17.38
C ASP A 39 -9.28 -2.74 -16.46
N ALA A 40 -9.56 -2.80 -15.16
CA ALA A 40 -8.69 -3.45 -14.17
C ALA A 40 -8.42 -4.94 -14.48
N LEU A 41 -9.44 -5.68 -14.93
CA LEU A 41 -9.28 -7.09 -15.30
C LEU A 41 -8.40 -7.24 -16.55
N GLU A 42 -8.55 -6.36 -17.53
CA GLU A 42 -7.71 -6.33 -18.72
C GLU A 42 -6.28 -5.92 -18.40
N VAL A 43 -6.06 -5.05 -17.39
CA VAL A 43 -4.72 -4.73 -16.87
C VAL A 43 -4.07 -5.97 -16.27
N ILE A 44 -4.81 -6.75 -15.46
CA ILE A 44 -4.30 -8.02 -14.89
C ILE A 44 -3.93 -8.99 -16.02
N GLU A 45 -4.79 -9.16 -17.02
CA GLU A 45 -4.51 -10.05 -18.15
C GLU A 45 -3.28 -9.59 -18.96
N ARG A 46 -3.12 -8.29 -19.23
CA ARG A 46 -1.90 -7.78 -19.88
C ARG A 46 -0.65 -8.04 -19.05
N SER A 47 -0.77 -7.94 -17.72
CA SER A 47 0.32 -8.22 -16.78
C SER A 47 0.79 -9.68 -16.88
N ARG A 48 -0.16 -10.61 -16.92
CA ARG A 48 0.10 -12.04 -17.14
C ARG A 48 0.85 -12.30 -18.44
N VAL A 49 0.36 -11.72 -19.54
CA VAL A 49 0.93 -11.90 -20.87
C VAL A 49 2.37 -11.37 -20.92
N ALA A 50 2.67 -10.29 -20.20
CA ALA A 50 4.02 -9.75 -20.03
C ALA A 50 4.91 -10.55 -19.05
N GLY A 51 4.42 -11.65 -18.47
CA GLY A 51 5.18 -12.49 -17.53
C GLY A 51 5.12 -12.05 -16.07
N VAL A 52 4.29 -11.04 -15.74
CA VAL A 52 4.06 -10.63 -14.36
C VAL A 52 3.03 -11.56 -13.72
N SER A 53 3.54 -12.46 -12.88
CA SER A 53 2.78 -13.59 -12.31
C SER A 53 2.17 -13.30 -10.95
N THR A 54 2.62 -12.23 -10.27
CA THR A 54 2.07 -11.81 -8.98
C THR A 54 2.04 -10.29 -8.90
N LEU A 55 0.92 -9.75 -8.43
CA LEU A 55 0.75 -8.34 -8.14
C LEU A 55 0.53 -8.16 -6.64
N VAL A 56 1.34 -7.30 -6.03
CA VAL A 56 1.11 -6.80 -4.67
C VAL A 56 0.35 -5.48 -4.79
N LEU A 57 -0.93 -5.53 -4.41
CA LEU A 57 -1.87 -4.43 -4.52
C LEU A 57 -1.72 -3.53 -3.29
N THR A 58 -1.42 -2.25 -3.51
CA THR A 58 -1.14 -1.30 -2.44
C THR A 58 -2.43 -0.65 -1.95
N ALA A 59 -2.73 -0.79 -0.65
CA ALA A 59 -3.79 -0.02 0.00
C ALA A 59 -3.22 1.20 0.72
N CYS A 60 -3.67 2.40 0.35
CA CYS A 60 -3.27 3.66 1.00
C CYS A 60 -4.21 4.08 2.15
N SER A 61 -5.33 3.36 2.30
CA SER A 61 -6.33 3.56 3.36
C SER A 61 -7.07 2.25 3.66
N LEU A 62 -7.78 2.21 4.79
CA LEU A 62 -8.60 1.05 5.15
C LEU A 62 -9.83 0.87 4.26
N ARG A 63 -10.23 1.93 3.53
CA ARG A 63 -11.26 1.82 2.50
C ARG A 63 -10.72 1.07 1.29
N ASP A 64 -9.51 1.42 0.86
CA ASP A 64 -8.86 0.77 -0.28
C ASP A 64 -8.59 -0.70 0.03
N ALA A 65 -8.12 -1.01 1.25
CA ALA A 65 -7.88 -2.38 1.69
C ALA A 65 -9.15 -3.27 1.64
N ARG A 66 -10.30 -2.72 2.04
CA ARG A 66 -11.59 -3.43 1.95
C ARG A 66 -12.01 -3.63 0.49
N GLY A 67 -11.92 -2.59 -0.33
CA GLY A 67 -12.24 -2.70 -1.77
C GLY A 67 -11.36 -3.72 -2.48
N LEU A 68 -10.05 -3.72 -2.22
CA LEU A 68 -9.11 -4.70 -2.77
C LEU A 68 -9.43 -6.11 -2.32
N GLN A 69 -9.79 -6.30 -1.04
CA GLN A 69 -10.20 -7.59 -0.52
C GLN A 69 -11.44 -8.11 -1.25
N ASP A 70 -12.48 -7.29 -1.31
CA ASP A 70 -13.81 -7.68 -1.81
C ASP A 70 -13.78 -7.93 -3.32
N GLU A 71 -13.08 -7.09 -4.09
CA GLU A 71 -13.08 -7.17 -5.55
C GLU A 71 -12.05 -8.16 -6.11
N PHE A 72 -10.88 -8.30 -5.47
CA PHE A 72 -9.73 -8.96 -6.10
C PHE A 72 -9.09 -10.03 -5.21
N VAL A 73 -8.59 -9.66 -4.03
CA VAL A 73 -7.66 -10.49 -3.25
C VAL A 73 -8.33 -11.73 -2.67
N SER A 74 -9.62 -11.67 -2.33
CA SER A 74 -10.37 -12.83 -1.83
C SER A 74 -10.45 -14.00 -2.83
N HIS A 75 -10.32 -13.71 -4.13
CA HIS A 75 -10.26 -14.74 -5.18
C HIS A 75 -8.90 -15.45 -5.24
N GLY A 76 -7.85 -14.87 -4.63
CA GLY A 76 -6.47 -15.37 -4.61
C GLY A 76 -5.72 -15.22 -5.94
N GLU A 77 -6.36 -15.56 -7.05
CA GLU A 77 -5.82 -15.47 -8.39
C GLU A 77 -6.88 -14.97 -9.39
N VAL A 78 -6.47 -14.10 -10.30
CA VAL A 78 -7.31 -13.62 -11.40
C VAL A 78 -6.53 -13.81 -12.70
N HIS A 79 -7.13 -14.50 -13.66
CA HIS A 79 -6.50 -14.85 -14.93
C HIS A 79 -5.15 -15.59 -14.80
N GLY A 80 -4.83 -16.35 -13.75
CA GLY A 80 -3.47 -16.92 -13.63
C GLY A 80 -2.45 -15.98 -12.98
N VAL A 81 -2.87 -14.79 -12.53
CA VAL A 81 -2.04 -13.83 -11.79
C VAL A 81 -2.44 -13.86 -10.33
N ARG A 82 -1.49 -14.20 -9.46
CA ARG A 82 -1.71 -14.18 -8.02
C ARG A 82 -1.84 -12.74 -7.52
N LEU A 83 -2.87 -12.48 -6.72
CA LEU A 83 -3.11 -11.16 -6.13
C LEU A 83 -2.95 -11.24 -4.61
N VAL A 84 -2.07 -10.40 -4.08
CA VAL A 84 -1.92 -10.18 -2.63
C VAL A 84 -2.02 -8.68 -2.38
N GLN A 85 -2.24 -8.27 -1.15
CA GLN A 85 -2.29 -6.84 -0.80
C GLN A 85 -1.43 -6.47 0.40
N THR A 86 -1.12 -5.19 0.47
CA THR A 86 -0.68 -4.54 1.70
C THR A 86 -1.86 -3.83 2.35
N VAL A 87 -1.85 -3.71 3.68
CA VAL A 87 -2.88 -2.97 4.41
C VAL A 87 -2.20 -1.95 5.33
N GLY A 88 -2.52 -0.68 5.13
CA GLY A 88 -1.93 0.42 5.87
C GLY A 88 -2.67 1.73 5.69
N VAL A 89 -2.15 2.76 6.35
CA VAL A 89 -2.58 4.15 6.22
C VAL A 89 -1.39 4.98 5.78
N HIS A 90 -1.45 5.48 4.54
CA HIS A 90 -0.44 6.32 3.93
C HIS A 90 -0.25 7.63 4.72
N PRO A 91 0.97 8.23 4.78
CA PRO A 91 1.20 9.51 5.47
C PRO A 91 0.21 10.61 5.09
N HIS A 92 -0.26 10.65 3.85
CA HIS A 92 -1.26 11.64 3.42
C HIS A 92 -2.59 11.54 4.17
N ASN A 93 -2.95 10.33 4.62
CA ASN A 93 -4.17 10.02 5.34
C ASN A 93 -3.98 9.99 6.87
N ALA A 94 -2.77 10.27 7.37
CA ALA A 94 -2.45 10.14 8.79
C ALA A 94 -3.32 11.01 9.74
N LYS A 95 -3.89 12.12 9.25
CA LYS A 95 -4.86 12.93 10.00
C LYS A 95 -6.17 12.21 10.34
N GLN A 96 -6.47 11.10 9.66
CA GLN A 96 -7.64 10.26 9.92
C GLN A 96 -7.32 9.12 10.92
N TRP A 97 -6.09 9.03 11.41
CA TRP A 97 -5.66 7.98 12.33
C TRP A 97 -6.28 8.15 13.72
N SER A 98 -6.83 7.07 14.25
CA SER A 98 -7.57 6.98 15.51
C SER A 98 -7.46 5.56 16.10
N ASP A 99 -7.94 5.35 17.32
CA ASP A 99 -7.92 4.02 17.94
C ASP A 99 -8.87 3.04 17.22
N GLU A 100 -9.96 3.54 16.64
CA GLU A 100 -10.88 2.75 15.80
C GLU A 100 -10.19 2.29 14.52
N THR A 101 -9.52 3.21 13.80
CA THR A 101 -8.78 2.84 12.58
C THR A 101 -7.62 1.88 12.90
N ARG A 102 -6.96 2.05 14.05
CA ARG A 102 -5.96 1.09 14.54
C ARG A 102 -6.55 -0.31 14.74
N LYS A 103 -7.72 -0.42 15.36
CA LYS A 103 -8.43 -1.70 15.58
C LYS A 103 -8.87 -2.34 14.26
N ASP A 104 -9.41 -1.53 13.35
CA ASP A 104 -9.83 -1.99 12.03
C ASP A 104 -8.66 -2.51 11.21
N LEU A 105 -7.52 -1.81 11.21
CA LEU A 105 -6.31 -2.24 10.52
C LEU A 105 -5.89 -3.62 11.01
N ARG A 106 -5.81 -3.84 12.33
CA ARG A 106 -5.49 -5.15 12.92
C ARG A 106 -6.43 -6.27 12.49
N SER A 107 -7.71 -5.95 12.30
CA SER A 107 -8.71 -6.92 11.84
C SER A 107 -8.49 -7.26 10.37
N LEU A 108 -8.21 -6.27 9.53
CA LEU A 108 -7.92 -6.46 8.11
C LEU A 108 -6.64 -7.26 7.88
N LEU A 109 -5.60 -7.10 8.71
CA LEU A 109 -4.35 -7.87 8.59
C LEU A 109 -4.53 -9.39 8.76
N ARG A 110 -5.66 -9.85 9.30
CA ARG A 110 -5.98 -11.28 9.46
C ARG A 110 -6.67 -11.89 8.24
N LEU A 111 -6.99 -11.07 7.24
CA LEU A 111 -7.64 -11.54 6.02
C LEU A 111 -6.66 -12.31 5.12
N PRO A 112 -7.15 -13.31 4.37
CA PRO A 112 -6.31 -14.04 3.43
C PRO A 112 -5.79 -13.11 2.33
N GLY A 113 -4.54 -13.33 1.92
CA GLY A 113 -3.90 -12.55 0.86
C GLY A 113 -3.27 -11.23 1.32
N VAL A 114 -3.33 -10.89 2.62
CA VAL A 114 -2.57 -9.77 3.18
C VAL A 114 -1.12 -10.18 3.43
N ALA A 115 -0.19 -9.46 2.80
CA ALA A 115 1.22 -9.83 2.74
C ALA A 115 2.16 -8.86 3.50
N ALA A 116 1.72 -7.63 3.79
CA ALA A 116 2.51 -6.63 4.51
C ALA A 116 1.64 -5.58 5.21
N VAL A 117 2.19 -4.92 6.21
CA VAL A 117 1.66 -3.66 6.75
C VAL A 117 2.18 -2.50 5.91
N GLY A 118 1.29 -1.68 5.39
CA GLY A 118 1.63 -0.55 4.52
C GLY A 118 0.63 -0.38 3.38
N GLU A 119 0.72 0.65 2.58
CA GLU A 119 1.77 1.66 2.59
C GLU A 119 1.68 2.58 3.81
N CYS A 120 2.78 2.74 4.54
CA CYS A 120 2.88 3.61 5.72
C CYS A 120 4.25 4.28 5.78
N GLY A 121 4.39 5.37 6.54
CA GLY A 121 5.67 6.08 6.66
C GLY A 121 5.51 7.59 6.74
N LEU A 122 6.43 8.34 6.13
CA LEU A 122 6.52 9.81 6.22
C LEU A 122 6.64 10.45 4.83
N ASP A 123 5.79 11.43 4.53
CA ASP A 123 5.89 12.29 3.35
C ASP A 123 5.81 13.76 3.80
N TYR A 124 6.99 14.35 4.00
CA TYR A 124 7.14 15.76 4.38
C TYR A 124 7.18 16.68 3.15
N ASP A 125 7.30 16.13 1.94
CA ASP A 125 7.26 16.89 0.68
C ASP A 125 5.83 17.37 0.37
N ARG A 126 4.87 16.44 0.27
CA ARG A 126 3.47 16.79 0.00
C ARG A 126 2.74 17.29 1.24
N ASN A 127 3.10 16.75 2.40
CA ASN A 127 2.64 17.21 3.72
C ASN A 127 1.10 17.38 3.85
N PHE A 128 0.31 16.48 3.25
CA PHE A 128 -1.16 16.53 3.30
C PHE A 128 -1.77 16.21 4.68
N SER A 129 -0.96 15.67 5.58
CA SER A 129 -1.22 15.54 7.02
C SER A 129 -0.06 16.16 7.80
N PRO A 130 -0.30 16.83 8.94
CA PRO A 130 0.77 17.41 9.76
C PRO A 130 1.84 16.37 10.16
N PRO A 131 3.14 16.74 10.19
CA PRO A 131 4.23 15.81 10.50
C PRO A 131 4.04 15.02 11.81
N GLU A 132 3.50 15.66 12.86
CA GLU A 132 3.23 14.96 14.13
C GLU A 132 2.21 13.82 13.99
N LEU A 133 1.17 14.02 13.16
CA LEU A 133 0.17 12.99 12.92
C LEU A 133 0.75 11.89 12.04
N GLN A 134 1.60 12.23 11.07
CA GLN A 134 2.34 11.23 10.28
C GLN A 134 3.23 10.36 11.18
N ARG A 135 4.04 10.97 12.04
CA ARG A 135 4.90 10.27 12.99
C ARG A 135 4.11 9.37 13.94
N LYS A 136 3.00 9.85 14.49
CA LYS A 136 2.12 9.04 15.37
C LYS A 136 1.56 7.83 14.62
N CYS A 137 0.93 8.07 13.47
CA CYS A 137 0.34 7.02 12.62
C CYS A 137 1.39 5.98 12.20
N PHE A 138 2.59 6.43 11.81
CA PHE A 138 3.68 5.54 11.43
C PHE A 138 4.18 4.71 12.62
N ARG A 139 4.42 5.32 13.78
CA ARG A 139 4.81 4.60 15.02
C ARG A 139 3.83 3.48 15.37
N ASP A 140 2.53 3.77 15.31
CA ASP A 140 1.51 2.77 15.66
C ASP A 140 1.44 1.63 14.63
N GLN A 141 1.67 1.91 13.34
CA GLN A 141 1.71 0.87 12.31
C GLN A 141 2.97 -0.01 12.39
N VAL A 142 4.11 0.55 12.82
CA VAL A 142 5.32 -0.25 13.12
C VAL A 142 5.05 -1.21 14.29
N ASP A 143 4.38 -0.76 15.36
CA ASP A 143 3.97 -1.65 16.46
C ASP A 143 3.10 -2.80 15.94
N ILE A 144 2.12 -2.49 15.09
CA ILE A 144 1.22 -3.51 14.52
C ILE A 144 1.99 -4.51 13.63
N ALA A 145 2.97 -4.04 12.86
CA ALA A 145 3.81 -4.91 12.05
C ALA A 145 4.64 -5.87 12.91
N ASN A 146 5.29 -5.36 13.96
CA ASN A 146 6.02 -6.17 14.94
C ASN A 146 5.10 -7.24 15.58
N GLU A 147 3.91 -6.83 16.03
CA GLU A 147 2.95 -7.76 16.66
C GLU A 147 2.39 -8.82 15.71
N SER A 148 2.23 -8.49 14.42
CA SER A 148 1.68 -9.42 13.41
C SER A 148 2.75 -10.27 12.72
N GLY A 149 4.03 -9.93 12.90
CA GLY A 149 5.17 -10.52 12.16
C GLY A 149 5.07 -10.33 10.65
N LEU A 150 4.30 -9.35 10.18
CA LEU A 150 4.21 -8.99 8.76
C LEU A 150 5.30 -7.97 8.42
N PRO A 151 5.87 -8.04 7.21
CA PRO A 151 6.83 -7.05 6.76
C PRO A 151 6.18 -5.66 6.61
N LEU A 152 7.01 -4.62 6.63
CA LEU A 152 6.61 -3.23 6.42
C LEU A 152 6.86 -2.79 4.97
N LEU A 153 5.83 -2.32 4.26
CA LEU A 153 5.97 -1.57 3.02
C LEU A 153 5.94 -0.06 3.32
N LEU A 154 7.08 0.58 3.16
CA LEU A 154 7.38 1.90 3.72
C LEU A 154 7.49 2.99 2.65
N HIS A 155 6.85 4.12 2.90
CA HIS A 155 7.00 5.36 2.16
C HIS A 155 7.90 6.33 2.94
N VAL A 156 8.92 6.88 2.28
CA VAL A 156 9.69 8.00 2.83
C VAL A 156 9.98 9.03 1.74
N ARG A 157 9.56 10.27 1.97
CA ARG A 157 9.85 11.39 1.08
C ARG A 157 10.03 12.68 1.87
N GLY A 158 11.20 13.29 1.73
CA GLY A 158 11.49 14.61 2.29
C GLY A 158 11.33 15.72 1.24
N PRO A 159 11.14 16.98 1.66
CA PRO A 159 11.15 18.11 0.74
C PRO A 159 12.50 18.22 0.05
N PRO A 160 12.54 18.57 -1.26
CA PRO A 160 13.80 18.77 -1.97
C PRO A 160 14.72 19.78 -1.24
N GLY A 161 15.94 19.36 -0.91
CA GLY A 161 16.92 20.18 -0.20
C GLY A 161 16.74 20.28 1.32
N ALA A 162 15.77 19.57 1.89
CA ALA A 162 15.52 19.48 3.33
C ALA A 162 15.11 18.06 3.76
N GLU A 163 15.65 17.03 3.10
CA GLU A 163 15.23 15.65 3.30
C GLU A 163 15.71 15.06 4.63
N GLU A 164 16.80 15.58 5.19
CA GLU A 164 17.49 15.00 6.35
C GLU A 164 16.56 14.77 7.55
N GLU A 165 15.71 15.75 7.87
CA GLU A 165 14.76 15.64 8.99
C GLU A 165 13.77 14.49 8.79
N CYS A 166 13.24 14.32 7.58
CA CYS A 166 12.29 13.26 7.27
C CYS A 166 12.93 11.87 7.43
N TYR A 167 14.13 11.68 6.87
CA TYR A 167 14.86 10.41 6.98
C TYR A 167 15.34 10.12 8.41
N ARG A 168 15.73 11.16 9.18
CA ARG A 168 16.09 11.02 10.59
C ARG A 168 14.90 10.54 11.40
N ASP A 169 13.76 11.23 11.32
CA ASP A 169 12.54 10.86 12.04
C ASP A 169 12.08 9.44 11.66
N PHE A 170 12.16 9.09 10.37
CA PHE A 170 11.83 7.76 9.86
C PHE A 170 12.67 6.66 10.51
N VAL A 171 13.99 6.85 10.55
CA VAL A 171 14.94 5.91 11.18
C VAL A 171 14.74 5.85 12.69
N GLU A 172 14.56 7.00 13.36
CA GLU A 172 14.37 7.06 14.80
C GLU A 172 13.12 6.30 15.24
N ILE A 173 12.02 6.40 14.47
CA ILE A 173 10.80 5.65 14.73
C ILE A 173 11.04 4.14 14.66
N LEU A 174 11.65 3.64 13.57
CA LEU A 174 11.91 2.21 13.40
C LEU A 174 12.83 1.67 14.50
N LYS A 175 13.87 2.43 14.88
CA LYS A 175 14.79 2.08 15.96
C LYS A 175 14.13 2.08 17.33
N ALA A 176 13.34 3.11 17.65
CA ALA A 176 12.69 3.24 18.95
C ALA A 176 11.64 2.15 19.18
N LYS A 177 11.09 1.58 18.10
CA LYS A 177 10.18 0.43 18.14
C LYS A 177 10.88 -0.93 18.09
N GLU A 178 12.21 -0.94 18.08
CA GLU A 178 13.03 -2.17 18.04
C GLU A 178 12.57 -3.14 16.94
N THR A 179 12.18 -2.58 15.78
CA THR A 179 11.57 -3.39 14.73
C THR A 179 12.56 -4.42 14.18
N ASP A 180 12.15 -5.68 14.21
CA ASP A 180 12.89 -6.82 13.67
C ASP A 180 12.22 -7.41 12.43
N VAL A 181 11.02 -6.93 12.07
CA VAL A 181 10.36 -7.34 10.84
C VAL A 181 11.09 -6.80 9.62
N ARG A 182 11.00 -7.56 8.54
CA ARG A 182 11.46 -7.14 7.21
C ARG A 182 10.82 -5.81 6.83
N ALA A 183 11.60 -4.90 6.25
CA ALA A 183 11.13 -3.60 5.80
C ALA A 183 11.51 -3.38 4.33
N CYS A 184 10.65 -2.75 3.54
CA CYS A 184 10.96 -2.31 2.19
C CYS A 184 10.63 -0.83 2.06
N VAL A 185 11.63 0.01 1.75
CA VAL A 185 11.35 1.35 1.27
C VAL A 185 10.93 1.24 -0.19
N HIS A 186 9.63 1.34 -0.43
CA HIS A 186 9.05 1.32 -1.77
C HIS A 186 9.37 2.63 -2.50
N CYS A 187 9.36 2.58 -3.83
CA CYS A 187 9.65 3.69 -4.71
C CYS A 187 10.84 4.53 -4.22
N PHE A 188 11.97 3.87 -3.95
CA PHE A 188 13.15 4.57 -3.45
C PHE A 188 13.69 5.53 -4.50
N THR A 189 13.74 6.82 -4.16
CA THR A 189 14.27 7.90 -5.01
C THR A 189 15.33 8.73 -4.29
N GLY A 190 15.91 8.18 -3.22
CA GLY A 190 16.89 8.87 -2.40
C GLY A 190 18.32 8.80 -2.94
N SER A 191 19.22 9.54 -2.29
CA SER A 191 20.65 9.57 -2.61
C SER A 191 21.41 8.35 -2.08
N ALA A 192 22.66 8.19 -2.52
CA ALA A 192 23.57 7.17 -2.00
C ALA A 192 23.73 7.25 -0.48
N GLU A 193 23.82 8.46 0.08
CA GLU A 193 23.97 8.67 1.52
C GLU A 193 22.70 8.29 2.28
N GLN A 194 21.51 8.57 1.73
CA GLN A 194 20.25 8.12 2.31
C GLN A 194 20.13 6.60 2.28
N ALA A 195 20.50 5.94 1.17
CA ALA A 195 20.51 4.49 1.08
C ALA A 195 21.47 3.85 2.10
N LYS A 196 22.69 4.37 2.24
CA LYS A 196 23.68 3.92 3.24
C LYS A 196 23.18 4.14 4.66
N LEU A 197 22.59 5.30 4.95
CA LEU A 197 22.00 5.59 6.25
C LEU A 197 20.95 4.53 6.60
N LEU A 198 19.99 4.30 5.71
CA LEU A 198 18.93 3.32 5.93
C LEU A 198 19.48 1.90 6.13
N LEU A 199 20.39 1.45 5.25
CA LEU A 199 21.05 0.14 5.37
C LEU A 199 21.83 -0.02 6.68
N SER A 200 22.46 1.04 7.17
CA SER A 200 23.24 1.01 8.42
C SER A 200 22.36 0.93 9.68
N LYS A 201 21.08 1.27 9.57
CA LYS A 201 20.17 1.38 10.72
C LYS A 201 19.05 0.34 10.71
N ILE A 202 18.76 -0.29 9.57
CA ILE A 202 17.66 -1.23 9.38
C ILE A 202 18.23 -2.56 8.83
N PRO A 203 18.43 -3.60 9.68
CA PRO A 203 19.17 -4.81 9.30
C PRO A 203 18.58 -5.65 8.16
N ASP A 204 17.24 -5.73 8.05
CA ASP A 204 16.53 -6.53 7.03
C ASP A 204 15.74 -5.64 6.06
N LEU A 205 16.41 -4.57 5.61
CA LEU A 205 15.86 -3.59 4.68
C LEU A 205 16.00 -4.01 3.22
N TYR A 206 14.92 -3.79 2.49
CA TYR A 206 14.79 -3.91 1.05
C TYR A 206 14.50 -2.54 0.42
N PHE A 207 14.73 -2.45 -0.89
CA PHE A 207 14.42 -1.27 -1.70
C PHE A 207 13.60 -1.67 -2.92
N GLY A 208 12.49 -0.97 -3.13
CA GLY A 208 11.68 -1.06 -4.34
C GLY A 208 12.11 -0.02 -5.37
N ILE A 209 12.39 -0.47 -6.59
CA ILE A 209 12.85 0.37 -7.70
C ILE A 209 11.74 0.45 -8.75
N THR A 210 11.29 1.67 -9.03
CA THR A 210 10.22 1.96 -10.00
C THR A 210 10.75 2.41 -11.35
N GLY A 211 9.82 2.71 -12.28
CA GLY A 211 10.10 3.38 -13.55
C GLY A 211 10.74 4.77 -13.41
N TRP A 212 10.90 5.29 -12.19
CA TRP A 212 11.69 6.50 -11.91
C TRP A 212 13.13 6.39 -12.42
N ILE A 213 13.73 5.19 -12.35
CA ILE A 213 15.08 4.91 -12.88
C ILE A 213 15.20 5.18 -14.40
N CYS A 214 14.07 5.25 -15.09
CA CYS A 214 13.98 5.53 -16.51
C CYS A 214 13.79 7.03 -16.83
N ASP A 215 13.57 7.92 -15.85
CA ASP A 215 13.37 9.36 -16.09
C ASP A 215 14.64 10.17 -15.79
N GLU A 216 15.42 10.42 -16.84
CA GLU A 216 16.64 11.25 -16.81
C GLU A 216 16.42 12.63 -16.16
N ARG A 217 15.23 13.23 -16.30
CA ARG A 217 14.94 14.58 -15.78
C ARG A 217 14.75 14.62 -14.27
N ARG A 218 14.56 13.45 -13.65
CA ARG A 218 14.28 13.30 -12.21
C ARG A 218 15.43 12.60 -11.48
N GLY A 219 16.62 12.56 -12.08
CA GLY A 219 17.78 11.87 -11.51
C GLY A 219 17.70 10.34 -11.62
N GLY A 220 16.99 9.80 -12.63
CA GLY A 220 16.90 8.36 -12.85
C GLY A 220 18.27 7.69 -13.05
N GLU A 221 19.23 8.38 -13.66
CA GLU A 221 20.60 7.89 -13.82
C GLU A 221 21.35 7.80 -12.49
N ASP A 222 21.23 8.81 -11.63
CA ASP A 222 21.81 8.78 -10.28
C ASP A 222 21.22 7.65 -9.44
N LEU A 223 19.88 7.49 -9.49
CA LEU A 223 19.21 6.37 -8.83
C LEU A 223 19.70 5.01 -9.35
N ALA A 224 19.97 4.90 -10.66
CA ALA A 224 20.52 3.68 -11.24
C ALA A 224 21.93 3.36 -10.70
N LEU A 225 22.76 4.38 -10.50
CA LEU A 225 24.08 4.22 -9.86
C LEU A 225 23.94 3.82 -8.39
N VAL A 226 23.02 4.43 -7.63
CA VAL A 226 22.73 4.03 -6.24
C VAL A 226 22.28 2.56 -6.17
N ALA A 227 21.38 2.15 -7.05
CA ALA A 227 20.93 0.77 -7.15
C ALA A 227 22.08 -0.20 -7.44
N ARG A 228 23.00 0.17 -8.34
CA ARG A 228 24.16 -0.65 -8.70
C ARG A 228 25.21 -0.75 -7.59
N ASP A 229 25.55 0.38 -6.98
CA ASP A 229 26.76 0.52 -6.16
C ASP A 229 26.51 0.45 -4.65
N VAL A 230 25.28 0.74 -4.20
CA VAL A 230 24.94 0.86 -2.78
C VAL A 230 23.95 -0.22 -2.33
N ILE A 231 22.90 -0.47 -3.11
CA ILE A 231 21.84 -1.40 -2.73
C ILE A 231 22.30 -2.85 -2.91
N PRO A 232 22.32 -3.69 -1.85
CA PRO A 232 22.66 -5.09 -1.98
C PRO A 232 21.70 -5.83 -2.93
N ARG A 233 22.24 -6.64 -3.85
CA ARG A 233 21.46 -7.37 -4.87
C ARG A 233 20.34 -8.23 -4.28
N ASN A 234 20.56 -8.84 -3.12
CA ASN A 234 19.58 -9.67 -2.41
C ASN A 234 18.53 -8.86 -1.60
N ARG A 235 18.60 -7.53 -1.65
CA ARG A 235 17.68 -6.58 -1.00
C ARG A 235 16.96 -5.68 -2.00
N MET A 236 17.09 -5.97 -3.30
CA MET A 236 16.49 -5.17 -4.37
C MET A 236 15.24 -5.85 -4.91
N MET A 237 14.16 -5.09 -5.05
CA MET A 237 12.90 -5.48 -5.67
C MET A 237 12.50 -4.43 -6.71
N ILE A 238 11.56 -4.77 -7.58
CA ILE A 238 11.05 -3.87 -8.62
C ILE A 238 9.54 -3.74 -8.53
N GLU A 239 9.03 -2.59 -8.96
CA GLU A 239 7.61 -2.26 -8.93
C GLU A 239 7.28 -1.27 -10.02
N THR A 240 6.01 -1.22 -10.43
CA THR A 240 5.58 -0.16 -11.35
C THR A 240 5.11 1.09 -10.64
N ASP A 241 4.57 0.97 -9.43
CA ASP A 241 3.75 1.99 -8.78
C ASP A 241 2.57 2.44 -9.68
N ALA A 242 2.10 1.53 -10.54
CA ALA A 242 1.07 1.84 -11.51
C ALA A 242 -0.21 2.32 -10.80
N PRO A 243 -0.91 3.35 -11.33
CA PRO A 243 -0.77 3.94 -12.68
C PRO A 243 0.28 5.04 -12.81
N PHE A 244 1.04 5.33 -11.76
CA PHE A 244 2.04 6.38 -11.72
C PHE A 244 3.36 5.92 -12.34
N LEU A 245 4.31 6.86 -12.50
CA LEU A 245 5.71 6.56 -12.85
C LEU A 245 5.91 5.72 -14.12
N LEU A 246 5.12 5.98 -15.17
CA LEU A 246 5.30 5.38 -16.49
C LEU A 246 6.78 5.51 -16.92
N PRO A 247 7.49 4.39 -17.19
CA PRO A 247 8.89 4.43 -17.61
C PRO A 247 9.09 5.38 -18.79
N ARG A 248 10.01 6.35 -18.66
CA ARG A 248 10.32 7.30 -19.74
C ARG A 248 11.39 6.74 -20.66
N LEU A 249 11.03 5.74 -21.46
CA LEU A 249 11.94 5.10 -22.43
C LEU A 249 11.45 5.30 -23.86
N GLN A 250 12.40 5.35 -24.80
CA GLN A 250 12.09 5.24 -26.23
C GLN A 250 11.76 3.79 -26.59
N HIS A 251 10.66 3.27 -26.05
CA HIS A 251 10.19 1.91 -26.32
C HIS A 251 8.86 1.95 -27.06
N LYS A 252 8.73 1.08 -28.06
CA LYS A 252 7.55 1.02 -28.93
C LYS A 252 6.25 0.81 -28.14
N ALA A 253 6.28 -0.02 -27.08
CA ALA A 253 5.10 -0.33 -26.25
C ALA A 253 4.59 0.87 -25.43
N LEU A 254 5.44 1.88 -25.23
CA LEU A 254 5.14 3.08 -24.47
C LEU A 254 4.65 4.23 -25.37
N LYS A 255 4.73 4.09 -26.69
CA LYS A 255 4.39 5.15 -27.65
C LYS A 255 2.93 5.58 -27.49
N GLY A 256 2.72 6.84 -27.12
CA GLY A 256 1.39 7.42 -26.92
C GLY A 256 0.71 7.03 -25.60
N ARG A 257 1.36 6.22 -24.76
CA ARG A 257 0.86 5.89 -23.42
C ARG A 257 1.04 7.07 -22.47
N ARG A 258 0.07 7.24 -21.57
CA ARG A 258 0.09 8.25 -20.50
C ARG A 258 -0.13 7.68 -19.10
N ARG A 259 -0.49 6.40 -19.02
CA ARG A 259 -0.81 5.66 -17.80
C ARG A 259 0.13 4.47 -17.71
N ASN A 260 0.76 4.28 -16.55
CA ASN A 260 1.56 3.08 -16.28
C ASN A 260 0.66 1.88 -16.02
N GLU A 261 1.19 0.68 -16.17
CA GLU A 261 0.53 -0.57 -15.79
C GLU A 261 1.57 -1.66 -15.54
N PRO A 262 1.24 -2.71 -14.77
CA PRO A 262 2.21 -3.73 -14.35
C PRO A 262 2.86 -4.47 -15.53
N ALA A 263 2.19 -4.54 -16.69
CA ALA A 263 2.77 -5.08 -17.91
C ALA A 263 4.06 -4.38 -18.38
N PHE A 264 4.38 -3.18 -17.88
CA PHE A 264 5.61 -2.46 -18.18
C PHE A 264 6.76 -2.74 -17.20
N LEU A 265 6.55 -3.57 -16.17
CA LEU A 265 7.58 -4.01 -15.23
C LEU A 265 8.83 -4.61 -15.92
N PRO A 266 8.71 -5.43 -16.99
CA PRO A 266 9.89 -5.92 -17.72
C PRO A 266 10.83 -4.81 -18.21
N LEU A 267 10.30 -3.65 -18.61
CA LEU A 267 11.12 -2.52 -19.08
C LEU A 267 11.94 -1.90 -17.95
N ILE A 268 11.41 -1.92 -16.72
CA ILE A 268 12.12 -1.48 -15.52
C ILE A 268 13.25 -2.47 -15.21
N ALA A 269 12.97 -3.76 -15.30
CA ALA A 269 13.97 -4.81 -15.15
C ALA A 269 15.10 -4.69 -16.19
N GLU A 270 14.77 -4.48 -17.47
CA GLU A 270 15.75 -4.28 -18.54
C GLU A 270 16.66 -3.07 -18.27
N LYS A 271 16.08 -1.92 -17.91
CA LYS A 271 16.86 -0.71 -17.63
C LYS A 271 17.83 -0.92 -16.47
N LEU A 272 17.36 -1.55 -15.39
CA LEU A 272 18.19 -1.83 -14.22
C LEU A 272 19.27 -2.88 -14.53
N ALA A 273 18.95 -3.92 -15.32
CA ALA A 273 19.88 -4.95 -15.73
C ALA A 273 21.03 -4.40 -16.59
N GLN A 274 20.72 -3.48 -17.51
CA GLN A 274 21.72 -2.74 -18.30
C GLN A 274 22.70 -2.00 -17.39
N THR A 275 22.20 -1.26 -16.40
CA THR A 275 23.05 -0.53 -15.44
C THR A 275 23.92 -1.47 -14.62
N MET A 276 23.37 -2.61 -14.21
CA MET A 276 24.06 -3.62 -13.39
C MET A 276 24.95 -4.57 -14.20
N LYS A 277 24.92 -4.47 -15.54
CA LYS A 277 25.66 -5.34 -16.48
C LYS A 277 25.36 -6.83 -16.28
N VAL A 278 24.09 -7.15 -16.11
CA VAL A 278 23.56 -8.53 -16.04
C VAL A 278 22.47 -8.74 -17.08
N SER A 279 22.04 -9.97 -17.31
CA SER A 279 20.88 -10.21 -18.18
C SER A 279 19.58 -9.75 -17.52
N ALA A 280 18.58 -9.37 -18.32
CA ALA A 280 17.27 -9.01 -17.79
C ALA A 280 16.59 -10.20 -17.10
N GLN A 281 16.82 -11.42 -17.61
CA GLN A 281 16.33 -12.66 -17.01
C GLN A 281 16.93 -12.91 -15.62
N ASP A 282 18.24 -12.74 -15.45
CA ASP A 282 18.89 -12.92 -14.15
C ASP A 282 18.40 -11.90 -13.13
N LEU A 283 18.23 -10.64 -13.55
CA LEU A 283 17.67 -9.60 -12.68
C LEU A 283 16.22 -9.91 -12.31
N ALA A 284 15.40 -10.36 -13.26
CA ALA A 284 14.02 -10.76 -13.03
C ALA A 284 13.92 -11.92 -12.02
N LEU A 285 14.75 -12.96 -12.15
CA LEU A 285 14.82 -14.06 -11.20
C LEU A 285 15.29 -13.60 -9.81
N LEU A 286 16.31 -12.76 -9.74
CA LEU A 286 16.84 -12.20 -8.50
C LEU A 286 15.78 -11.39 -7.74
N THR A 287 15.16 -10.42 -8.40
CA THR A 287 14.16 -9.52 -7.80
C THR A 287 12.89 -10.26 -7.43
N THR A 288 12.47 -11.23 -8.25
CA THR A 288 11.36 -12.14 -7.93
C THR A 288 11.64 -12.99 -6.70
N SER A 289 12.83 -13.58 -6.60
CA SER A 289 13.24 -14.34 -5.42
C SER A 289 13.25 -13.47 -4.15
N ASN A 290 13.75 -12.24 -4.27
CA ASN A 290 13.72 -11.27 -3.18
C ASN A 290 12.30 -10.93 -2.74
N ALA A 291 11.37 -10.68 -3.68
CA ALA A 291 9.97 -10.39 -3.40
C ALA A 291 9.25 -11.58 -2.75
N ARG A 292 9.47 -12.81 -3.25
CA ARG A 292 8.92 -14.02 -2.64
C ARG A 292 9.36 -14.21 -1.20
N ARG A 293 10.65 -13.97 -0.91
CA ARG A 293 11.18 -14.02 0.46
C ARG A 293 10.60 -12.90 1.33
N PHE A 294 10.55 -11.68 0.82
CA PHE A 294 10.07 -10.51 1.57
C PHE A 294 8.61 -10.70 2.03
N PHE A 295 7.71 -10.95 1.08
CA PHE A 295 6.27 -11.12 1.30
C PHE A 295 5.87 -12.54 1.73
N SER A 296 6.83 -13.47 1.84
CA SER A 296 6.58 -14.89 2.16
C SER A 296 5.57 -15.54 1.20
N LEU A 297 5.70 -15.27 -0.10
CA LEU A 297 4.71 -15.71 -1.10
C LEU A 297 4.65 -17.23 -1.23
N ASP A 298 5.73 -17.96 -0.94
CA ASP A 298 5.74 -19.42 -1.02
C ASP A 298 5.13 -20.12 0.20
N ALA A 299 4.79 -19.36 1.26
CA ALA A 299 4.11 -19.90 2.42
C ALA A 299 2.62 -20.16 2.11
N PRO A 300 1.98 -21.17 2.74
CA PRO A 300 0.54 -21.34 2.66
C PRO A 300 -0.17 -20.08 3.16
N PRO A 301 -1.37 -19.75 2.64
CA PRO A 301 -2.15 -18.63 3.12
C PRO A 301 -2.34 -18.73 4.64
N ARG A 302 -2.15 -17.61 5.37
CA ARG A 302 -2.38 -17.58 6.82
C ARG A 302 -3.85 -17.97 7.07
N CYS A 303 -4.06 -19.14 7.68
CA CYS A 303 -5.39 -19.60 8.07
C CYS A 303 -5.89 -18.76 9.26
N GLN A 304 -7.19 -18.46 9.29
CA GLN A 304 -7.81 -17.80 10.42
C GLN A 304 -7.72 -18.71 11.65
N GLU A 305 -6.80 -18.44 12.57
CA GLU A 305 -6.98 -18.94 13.93
C GLU A 305 -8.14 -18.15 14.55
N HIS A 306 -9.33 -18.76 14.58
CA HIS A 306 -10.38 -18.38 15.51
C HIS A 306 -9.81 -18.55 16.91
N GLN A 307 -9.37 -17.45 17.53
CA GLN A 307 -9.15 -17.47 18.96
C GLN A 307 -10.49 -17.79 19.63
N PRO A 308 -10.61 -18.87 20.42
CA PRO A 308 -11.82 -19.14 21.15
C PRO A 308 -12.07 -17.93 22.06
N GLN A 309 -13.24 -17.31 21.89
CA GLN A 309 -13.73 -16.32 22.84
C GLN A 309 -13.60 -16.94 24.24
N GLN A 310 -12.80 -16.33 25.10
CA GLN A 310 -12.77 -16.69 26.51
C GLN A 310 -14.20 -16.52 27.03
N LYS A 311 -14.91 -17.64 27.23
CA LYS A 311 -16.08 -17.67 28.08
C LYS A 311 -15.59 -17.16 29.43
N GLY A 312 -16.01 -15.95 29.79
CA GLY A 312 -15.87 -15.44 31.14
C GLY A 312 -16.52 -16.45 32.08
N SER A 313 -15.69 -17.24 32.75
CA SER A 313 -16.11 -18.07 33.86
C SER A 313 -16.47 -17.12 34.99
N LEU A 314 -17.77 -16.85 35.13
CA LEU A 314 -18.32 -16.32 36.37
C LEU A 314 -17.88 -17.29 37.48
N LYS A 315 -16.96 -16.83 38.32
CA LYS A 315 -16.59 -17.51 39.55
C LYS A 315 -17.83 -17.53 40.44
N GLN A 316 -18.40 -18.71 40.66
CA GLN A 316 -19.19 -18.98 41.84
C GLN A 316 -18.21 -19.13 43.01
N GLU A 317 -18.02 -18.07 43.77
CA GLU A 317 -17.54 -18.18 45.15
C GLU A 317 -18.77 -18.40 46.03
N GLY A 318 -18.91 -19.62 46.54
CA GLY A 318 -19.87 -19.92 47.59
C GLY A 318 -19.30 -19.58 48.96
N VAL A 319 -20.05 -18.84 49.76
CA VAL A 319 -19.96 -18.92 51.22
C VAL A 319 -21.37 -18.99 51.81
N LYS A 320 -21.70 -20.21 52.24
CA LYS A 320 -22.53 -20.65 53.37
C LYS A 320 -23.58 -19.68 53.97
N SER A 321 -24.81 -20.20 53.94
CA SER A 321 -25.85 -20.24 54.99
C SER A 321 -25.74 -19.25 56.15
N LEU A 322 -26.82 -18.52 56.38
CA LEU A 322 -27.51 -18.41 57.67
C LEU A 322 -28.93 -17.90 57.39
N GLU A 323 -29.89 -18.82 57.47
CA GLU A 323 -31.28 -18.52 57.74
C GLU A 323 -31.35 -17.99 59.18
N ASP A 324 -31.89 -16.78 59.35
CA ASP A 324 -32.67 -16.34 60.51
C ASP A 324 -32.72 -14.80 60.51
N SER A 325 -33.71 -14.22 59.83
CA SER A 325 -34.58 -13.19 60.41
C SER A 325 -35.68 -12.84 59.42
N GLN A 326 -36.88 -13.26 59.77
CA GLN A 326 -38.12 -12.79 59.20
C GLN A 326 -38.35 -11.31 59.57
N GLN A 327 -39.21 -10.67 58.76
CA GLN A 327 -40.04 -9.50 59.05
C GLN A 327 -39.48 -8.09 58.79
N GLN A 328 -40.41 -7.28 58.25
CA GLN A 328 -40.36 -5.84 57.89
C GLN A 328 -39.60 -5.53 56.57
N GLU A 329 -40.15 -4.86 55.57
CA GLU A 329 -41.33 -4.02 55.47
C GLU A 329 -41.75 -3.87 53.99
N SER A 330 -43.06 -3.83 53.77
CA SER A 330 -43.75 -3.46 52.54
C SER A 330 -43.75 -1.94 52.30
N LYS A 331 -44.02 -1.54 51.03
CA LYS A 331 -44.33 -0.18 50.52
C LYS A 331 -43.08 0.63 50.16
N GLU A 332 -42.95 1.37 49.06
CA GLU A 332 -43.79 2.03 48.05
C GLU A 332 -42.99 1.96 46.72
N GLY A 333 -43.50 2.09 45.50
CA GLY A 333 -44.41 3.08 44.97
C GLY A 333 -44.18 3.16 43.45
N ARG A 334 -45.28 3.10 42.71
CA ARG A 334 -45.43 3.33 41.26
C ARG A 334 -45.35 4.84 41.00
N GLU A 335 -44.73 5.24 39.89
CA GLU A 335 -45.10 6.41 39.05
C GLU A 335 -44.10 6.47 37.86
N SER A 336 -44.43 6.09 36.63
CA SER A 336 -45.19 6.81 35.58
C SER A 336 -44.70 8.23 35.29
N LEU A 337 -44.13 8.45 34.09
CA LEU A 337 -44.34 9.65 33.28
C LEU A 337 -43.97 9.39 31.81
N THR A 338 -45.01 9.46 30.98
CA THR A 338 -45.05 9.54 29.51
C THR A 338 -44.80 10.97 29.02
N LEU A 339 -44.69 11.13 27.68
CA LEU A 339 -44.86 12.33 26.83
C LEU A 339 -43.55 13.13 26.57
N GLU A 340 -43.15 13.56 25.35
CA GLU A 340 -43.79 13.73 24.04
C GLU A 340 -42.81 13.59 22.85
N ARG A 341 -43.41 13.49 21.66
CA ARG A 341 -42.85 13.52 20.32
C ARG A 341 -42.30 14.92 19.96
N GLY A 342 -41.28 14.96 19.11
CA GLY A 342 -40.80 16.17 18.44
C GLY A 342 -40.15 15.78 17.11
N GLU A 343 -40.52 16.49 16.05
CA GLU A 343 -40.43 16.11 14.65
C GLU A 343 -39.02 16.17 14.03
N ASP A 344 -38.86 15.34 12.98
CA ASP A 344 -37.82 15.38 11.95
C ASP A 344 -38.09 16.59 11.01
N PRO A 345 -37.05 17.21 10.41
CA PRO A 345 -36.85 16.91 9.00
C PRO A 345 -35.38 16.89 8.58
N GLY A 346 -35.00 15.81 7.87
CA GLY A 346 -34.72 15.85 6.43
C GLY A 346 -33.49 16.65 5.92
N PRO A 347 -32.61 16.05 5.09
CA PRO A 347 -31.23 16.49 4.89
C PRO A 347 -31.04 17.35 3.63
N LEU A 348 -29.94 18.12 3.57
CA LEU A 348 -29.23 18.51 2.34
C LEU A 348 -28.03 19.43 2.67
N CYS A 349 -26.81 19.03 2.30
CA CYS A 349 -25.82 19.99 1.79
C CYS A 349 -24.74 19.31 0.95
N SER A 350 -24.87 19.49 -0.36
CA SER A 350 -23.84 19.33 -1.40
C SER A 350 -22.93 20.55 -1.42
N ALA A 351 -21.61 20.38 -1.42
CA ALA A 351 -20.65 21.46 -1.69
C ALA A 351 -19.99 21.25 -3.06
N THR A 352 -20.25 22.23 -3.92
CA THR A 352 -19.85 22.39 -5.31
C THR A 352 -18.41 22.84 -5.49
N ALA A 353 -17.85 22.47 -6.63
CA ALA A 353 -16.62 22.99 -7.22
C ALA A 353 -16.74 24.48 -7.56
N ALA A 354 -15.64 25.22 -7.41
CA ALA A 354 -15.50 26.59 -7.91
C ALA A 354 -14.50 26.60 -9.08
N GLU A 355 -15.03 26.78 -10.30
CA GLU A 355 -14.30 27.27 -11.46
C GLU A 355 -14.35 28.80 -11.45
N GLY A 356 -13.20 29.46 -11.62
CA GLY A 356 -13.10 30.91 -11.82
C GLY A 356 -12.58 31.20 -13.22
N GLN A 357 -13.42 31.82 -14.05
CA GLN A 357 -13.04 32.42 -15.33
C GLN A 357 -13.08 33.96 -15.24
N THR A 358 -11.96 34.56 -15.67
CA THR A 358 -11.80 35.76 -16.50
C THR A 358 -12.51 37.08 -16.14
N VAL A 359 -11.71 38.14 -16.01
CA VAL A 359 -11.95 39.46 -16.67
C VAL A 359 -10.59 40.15 -16.94
N GLY A 360 -10.28 40.43 -18.20
CA GLY A 360 -9.44 41.60 -18.62
C GLY A 360 -10.37 42.77 -19.00
N PRO A 361 -9.90 44.01 -19.22
CA PRO A 361 -9.06 44.34 -20.39
C PRO A 361 -8.11 45.59 -20.24
N GLY A 362 -7.39 45.91 -21.33
CA GLY A 362 -6.87 47.27 -21.65
C GLY A 362 -5.35 47.42 -21.50
N SER A 363 -4.56 47.40 -22.59
CA SER A 363 -4.20 48.53 -23.48
C SER A 363 -3.07 49.43 -22.93
N GLU A 364 -1.82 49.11 -23.28
CA GLU A 364 -0.87 49.92 -24.08
C GLU A 364 0.46 49.15 -24.25
#